data_AF-A0AAW3YQS7-F1
#
_entry.id   AF-A0AAW3YQS7-F1
#
_cell.length_a   1.000
_cell.length_b   1.000
_cell.length_c   1.000
_cell.angle_alpha   90.00
_cell.angle_beta   90.00
_cell.angle_gamma   90.00
#
_symmetry.space_group_name_H-M   'P 1'
#
loop_
_entity.id
_entity.type
_entity.pdbx_description
1 polymer ?
#
loop_
_entity_poly.entity_id
_entity_poly.type
_entity_poly.pdbx_seq_one_letter_code
_entity_poly.pdbx_strand_id
1 'polypeptide(L)'
;MEAHAESHNHPDATLKEKGFVILNNSVDSDDETYAATPKAIKTAYDLAKVANQNANNANENAETRLSKNQNGTDIIDKQLFINNLGLSETITRAKNAIQGKQYTGDLTFGEAVWVKIAEVTMHVPSTVHIHLVGGSGYNVGVFGQCSMANIVLRTGNNYPHGINAVMYTTNISAPTDLATVNTSGDNYDIYIAIGPYAQGVILNAFASGSAVVNDLSNMATSPTSPDFAVKGKVYAYSFTDVTPAP
;
A
#
# COMPACT_ATOMS: atom_id res chain seq x y z
N MET A 1 -38.77 -84.25 -34.88
CA MET A 1 -37.62 -83.36 -34.57
C MET A 1 -36.98 -82.79 -35.84
N GLU A 2 -36.97 -83.52 -36.97
CA GLU A 2 -36.37 -83.08 -38.25
C GLU A 2 -36.99 -81.79 -38.85
N ALA A 3 -38.31 -81.62 -38.81
CA ALA A 3 -38.97 -80.40 -39.32
C ALA A 3 -38.62 -79.11 -38.56
N HIS A 4 -38.11 -79.21 -37.32
CA HIS A 4 -37.67 -78.06 -36.54
C HIS A 4 -36.22 -77.65 -36.86
N ALA A 5 -35.41 -78.57 -37.41
CA ALA A 5 -34.02 -78.30 -37.78
C ALA A 5 -33.87 -77.74 -39.21
N GLU A 6 -34.81 -78.06 -40.12
CA GLU A 6 -34.79 -77.57 -41.52
C GLU A 6 -35.65 -76.32 -41.76
N SER A 7 -36.60 -76.01 -40.84
CA SER A 7 -37.41 -74.79 -40.91
C SER A 7 -36.59 -73.58 -40.53
N HIS A 8 -36.29 -72.70 -41.50
CA HIS A 8 -35.66 -71.39 -41.24
C HIS A 8 -36.67 -70.31 -40.83
N ASN A 9 -37.95 -70.68 -40.64
CA ASN A 9 -39.01 -69.76 -40.24
C ASN A 9 -39.11 -69.67 -38.71
N HIS A 10 -38.09 -69.10 -38.10
CA HIS A 10 -38.06 -68.80 -36.67
C HIS A 10 -38.26 -67.29 -36.46
N PRO A 11 -39.11 -66.88 -35.51
CA PRO A 11 -39.29 -65.47 -35.22
C PRO A 11 -38.03 -64.86 -34.59
N ASP A 12 -37.87 -63.54 -34.74
CA ASP A 12 -36.83 -62.78 -34.08
C ASP A 12 -37.02 -62.77 -32.55
N ALA A 13 -35.92 -62.72 -31.81
CA ALA A 13 -35.94 -62.61 -30.37
C ALA A 13 -36.50 -61.25 -29.94
N THR A 14 -37.29 -61.25 -28.88
CA THR A 14 -37.77 -60.03 -28.24
C THR A 14 -37.42 -60.04 -26.75
N LEU A 15 -37.67 -58.94 -26.05
CA LEU A 15 -37.53 -58.89 -24.59
C LEU A 15 -38.48 -59.83 -23.83
N LYS A 16 -39.52 -60.34 -24.50
CA LYS A 16 -40.55 -61.20 -23.89
C LYS A 16 -40.56 -62.63 -24.44
N GLU A 17 -40.07 -62.83 -25.66
CA GLU A 17 -40.17 -64.10 -26.40
C GLU A 17 -38.81 -64.52 -26.97
N LYS A 18 -38.50 -65.82 -26.90
CA LYS A 18 -37.25 -66.37 -27.42
C LYS A 18 -37.30 -66.44 -28.96
N GLY A 19 -36.19 -66.13 -29.64
CA GLY A 19 -36.07 -66.17 -31.10
C GLY A 19 -34.62 -66.02 -31.58
N PHE A 20 -34.40 -65.73 -32.86
CA PHE A 20 -33.07 -65.41 -33.40
C PHE A 20 -32.68 -63.95 -33.18
N VAL A 21 -31.39 -63.70 -32.96
CA VAL A 21 -30.86 -62.36 -32.69
C VAL A 21 -30.02 -61.92 -33.88
N ILE A 22 -30.23 -60.68 -34.34
CA ILE A 22 -29.37 -60.03 -35.33
C ILE A 22 -28.37 -59.13 -34.60
N LEU A 23 -27.10 -59.15 -35.02
CA LEU A 23 -26.02 -58.45 -34.31
C LEU A 23 -25.65 -57.12 -35.01
N ASN A 24 -25.41 -56.08 -34.21
CA ASN A 24 -25.00 -54.77 -34.70
C ASN A 24 -23.68 -54.31 -34.02
N ASN A 25 -22.78 -53.73 -34.82
CA ASN A 25 -21.47 -53.23 -34.39
C ASN A 25 -21.42 -51.71 -34.14
N SER A 26 -22.48 -50.97 -34.46
CA SER A 26 -22.58 -49.53 -34.20
C SER A 26 -22.68 -49.21 -32.71
N VAL A 27 -22.22 -48.03 -32.28
CA VAL A 27 -22.22 -47.58 -30.86
C VAL A 27 -23.21 -46.47 -30.56
N ASP A 28 -23.93 -46.03 -31.60
CA ASP A 28 -24.89 -44.93 -31.64
C ASP A 28 -26.22 -45.36 -32.28
N SER A 29 -26.48 -46.67 -32.37
CA SER A 29 -27.70 -47.22 -32.95
C SER A 29 -28.85 -47.17 -31.93
N ASP A 30 -29.98 -46.59 -32.32
CA ASP A 30 -31.22 -46.56 -31.52
C ASP A 30 -32.13 -47.77 -31.78
N ASP A 31 -31.61 -48.84 -32.41
CA ASP A 31 -32.41 -49.99 -32.83
C ASP A 31 -32.53 -51.01 -31.70
N GLU A 32 -33.76 -51.26 -31.26
CA GLU A 32 -34.08 -52.19 -30.18
C GLU A 32 -34.21 -53.65 -30.65
N THR A 33 -34.16 -53.92 -31.96
CA THR A 33 -34.32 -55.26 -32.56
C THR A 33 -32.99 -56.00 -32.77
N TYR A 34 -31.85 -55.31 -32.63
CA TYR A 34 -30.51 -55.88 -32.79
C TYR A 34 -29.78 -55.93 -31.45
N ALA A 35 -28.98 -56.97 -31.23
CA ALA A 35 -28.08 -57.04 -30.08
C ALA A 35 -26.71 -56.43 -30.38
N ALA A 36 -26.15 -55.73 -29.40
CA ALA A 36 -24.79 -55.19 -29.46
C ALA A 36 -23.74 -56.30 -29.44
N THR A 37 -22.67 -56.14 -30.23
CA THR A 37 -21.52 -57.04 -30.20
C THR A 37 -20.48 -56.63 -29.14
N PRO A 38 -19.55 -57.54 -28.75
CA PRO A 38 -18.40 -57.17 -27.94
C PRO A 38 -17.52 -56.06 -28.54
N LYS A 39 -17.48 -55.93 -29.87
CA LYS A 39 -16.74 -54.87 -30.57
C LYS A 39 -17.40 -53.50 -30.35
N ALA A 40 -18.73 -53.41 -30.46
CA ALA A 40 -19.48 -52.20 -30.15
C ALA A 40 -19.24 -51.79 -28.68
N ILE A 41 -19.41 -52.74 -27.75
CA ILE A 41 -19.21 -52.50 -26.32
C ILE A 41 -17.77 -52.04 -26.02
N LYS A 42 -16.77 -52.68 -26.62
CA LYS A 42 -15.36 -52.27 -26.43
C LYS A 42 -15.10 -50.85 -26.95
N THR A 43 -15.64 -50.52 -28.12
CA THR A 43 -15.51 -49.18 -28.71
C THR A 43 -16.16 -48.12 -27.80
N ALA A 44 -17.37 -48.38 -27.32
CA ALA A 44 -18.05 -47.50 -26.36
C ALA A 44 -17.27 -47.35 -25.05
N TYR A 45 -16.73 -48.45 -24.51
CA TYR A 45 -15.90 -48.44 -23.31
C TYR A 45 -14.61 -47.62 -23.51
N ASP A 46 -13.93 -47.78 -24.64
CA ASP A 46 -12.70 -47.05 -24.95
C ASP A 46 -12.99 -45.54 -25.10
N LEU A 47 -14.10 -45.16 -25.76
CA LEU A 47 -14.56 -43.77 -25.84
C LEU A 47 -14.87 -43.19 -24.45
N ALA A 48 -15.57 -43.95 -23.60
CA ALA A 48 -15.87 -43.55 -22.23
C ALA A 48 -14.59 -43.36 -21.40
N LYS A 49 -13.59 -44.22 -21.59
CA LYS A 49 -12.27 -44.10 -20.94
C LYS A 49 -11.54 -42.83 -21.37
N VAL A 50 -11.53 -42.53 -22.67
CA VAL A 50 -10.92 -41.30 -23.22
C VAL A 50 -11.66 -40.06 -22.69
N ALA A 51 -12.99 -40.07 -22.67
CA ALA A 51 -13.79 -38.98 -22.13
C ALA A 51 -13.45 -38.71 -20.65
N ASN A 52 -13.34 -39.77 -19.85
CA ASN A 52 -12.95 -39.67 -18.44
C ASN A 52 -11.52 -39.12 -18.28
N GLN A 53 -10.57 -39.55 -19.11
CA GLN A 53 -9.21 -39.01 -19.10
C GLN A 53 -9.17 -37.53 -19.48
N ASN A 54 -9.93 -37.12 -20.49
CA ASN A 54 -10.04 -35.71 -20.89
C ASN A 54 -10.64 -34.84 -19.78
N ALA A 55 -11.65 -35.36 -19.06
CA ALA A 55 -12.23 -34.67 -17.91
C ALA A 55 -11.22 -34.50 -16.76
N ASN A 56 -10.45 -35.54 -16.45
CA ASN A 56 -9.39 -35.47 -15.44
C ASN A 56 -8.31 -34.46 -15.83
N ASN A 57 -7.84 -34.50 -17.08
CA ASN A 57 -6.84 -33.55 -17.59
C ASN A 57 -7.34 -32.10 -17.51
N ALA A 58 -8.63 -31.86 -17.80
CA ALA A 58 -9.24 -30.54 -17.67
C ALA A 58 -9.27 -30.06 -16.21
N ASN A 59 -9.57 -30.98 -15.27
CA ASN A 59 -9.59 -30.67 -13.84
C ASN A 59 -8.18 -30.33 -13.32
N GLU A 60 -7.17 -31.14 -13.64
CA GLU A 60 -5.77 -30.88 -13.27
C GLU A 60 -5.26 -29.55 -13.87
N ASN A 61 -5.63 -29.26 -15.13
CA ASN A 61 -5.28 -27.98 -15.74
C ASN A 61 -5.96 -26.81 -15.02
N ALA A 62 -7.19 -26.96 -14.54
CA ALA A 62 -7.87 -25.90 -13.79
C ALA A 62 -7.22 -25.67 -12.41
N GLU A 63 -6.88 -26.74 -11.69
CA GLU A 63 -6.30 -26.69 -10.33
C GLU A 63 -4.88 -26.13 -10.30
N THR A 64 -4.14 -26.20 -11.41
CA THR A 64 -2.76 -25.69 -11.50
C THR A 64 -2.67 -24.21 -11.88
N ARG A 65 -3.81 -23.52 -12.07
CA ARG A 65 -3.88 -22.13 -12.50
C ARG A 65 -4.40 -21.24 -11.38
N LEU A 66 -4.01 -19.97 -11.43
CA LEU A 66 -4.49 -18.98 -10.47
C LEU A 66 -6.00 -18.73 -10.66
N SER A 67 -6.75 -18.82 -9.56
CA SER A 67 -8.18 -18.57 -9.56
C SER A 67 -8.49 -17.07 -9.47
N LYS A 68 -9.34 -16.58 -10.37
CA LYS A 68 -9.68 -15.14 -10.45
C LYS A 68 -10.34 -14.63 -9.18
N ASN A 69 -11.24 -15.42 -8.57
CA ASN A 69 -11.95 -15.01 -7.35
C ASN A 69 -11.05 -14.99 -6.11
N GLN A 70 -9.88 -15.62 -6.16
CA GLN A 70 -8.91 -15.66 -5.08
C GLN A 70 -7.97 -14.45 -5.08
N ASN A 71 -7.97 -13.65 -6.15
CA ASN A 71 -7.20 -12.40 -6.25
C ASN A 71 -5.72 -12.57 -5.85
N GLY A 72 -5.10 -13.70 -6.23
CA GLY A 72 -3.69 -13.98 -5.97
C GLY A 72 -3.36 -14.49 -4.56
N THR A 73 -4.37 -14.79 -3.72
CA THR A 73 -4.12 -15.43 -2.41
C THR A 73 -3.49 -16.82 -2.56
N ASP A 74 -3.82 -17.50 -3.65
CA ASP A 74 -3.37 -18.82 -4.13
C ASP A 74 -1.98 -18.83 -4.81
N ILE A 75 -1.31 -17.68 -4.92
CA ILE A 75 0.10 -17.63 -5.31
C ILE A 75 0.96 -18.28 -4.22
N ILE A 76 1.63 -19.38 -4.60
CA ILE A 76 2.47 -20.22 -3.73
C ILE A 76 3.63 -19.40 -3.15
N ASP A 77 4.44 -18.77 -4.02
CA ASP A 77 5.55 -17.90 -3.62
C ASP A 77 5.31 -16.47 -4.11
N LYS A 78 4.78 -15.64 -3.21
CA LYS A 78 4.47 -14.24 -3.48
C LYS A 78 5.73 -13.40 -3.73
N GLN A 79 6.86 -13.74 -3.09
CA GLN A 79 8.09 -12.98 -3.24
C GLN A 79 8.76 -13.27 -4.59
N LEU A 80 8.80 -14.53 -5.01
CA LEU A 80 9.26 -14.90 -6.35
C LEU A 80 8.34 -14.29 -7.43
N PHE A 81 7.03 -14.30 -7.21
CA PHE A 81 6.08 -13.65 -8.12
C PHE A 81 6.36 -12.15 -8.28
N ILE A 82 6.58 -11.43 -7.18
CA ILE A 82 7.00 -10.01 -7.18
C ILE A 82 8.31 -9.80 -7.96
N ASN A 83 9.29 -10.70 -7.78
CA ASN A 83 10.56 -10.62 -8.49
C ASN A 83 10.39 -10.85 -10.01
N ASN A 84 9.56 -11.83 -10.40
CA ASN A 84 9.26 -12.11 -11.82
C ASN A 84 8.49 -10.98 -12.51
N LEU A 85 7.71 -10.20 -11.74
CA LEU A 85 7.09 -8.96 -12.24
C LEU A 85 8.09 -7.78 -12.39
N GLY A 86 9.33 -7.92 -11.92
CA GLY A 86 10.34 -6.85 -11.96
C GLY A 86 10.13 -5.76 -10.91
N LEU A 87 9.36 -6.02 -9.84
CA LEU A 87 8.98 -5.01 -8.84
C LEU A 87 9.99 -4.88 -7.67
N SER A 88 11.06 -5.66 -7.65
CA SER A 88 12.04 -5.67 -6.54
C SER A 88 12.71 -4.32 -6.34
N GLU A 89 13.09 -3.64 -7.44
CA GLU A 89 13.68 -2.30 -7.37
C GLU A 89 12.65 -1.26 -6.90
N THR A 90 11.41 -1.33 -7.41
CA THR A 90 10.31 -0.45 -6.98
C THR A 90 10.06 -0.55 -5.48
N ILE A 91 10.00 -1.77 -4.91
CA ILE A 91 9.85 -1.98 -3.47
C ILE A 91 11.03 -1.39 -2.70
N THR A 92 12.25 -1.58 -3.20
CA THR A 92 13.45 -1.04 -2.57
C THR A 92 13.45 0.49 -2.57
N ARG A 93 13.08 1.11 -3.69
CA ARG A 93 12.94 2.57 -3.80
C ARG A 93 11.83 3.09 -2.89
N ALA A 94 10.68 2.41 -2.83
CA ALA A 94 9.57 2.80 -1.96
C ALA A 94 9.94 2.71 -0.47
N LYS A 95 10.65 1.65 -0.04
CA LYS A 95 11.16 1.51 1.33
C LYS A 95 12.15 2.60 1.72
N ASN A 96 12.95 3.07 0.77
CA ASN A 96 13.94 4.12 0.98
C ASN A 96 13.44 5.52 0.57
N ALA A 97 12.17 5.65 0.21
CA ALA A 97 11.60 6.95 -0.12
C ALA A 97 11.53 7.81 1.14
N ILE A 98 11.94 9.08 1.02
CA ILE A 98 11.85 10.05 2.10
C ILE A 98 10.38 10.16 2.51
N GLN A 99 10.09 9.91 3.78
CA GLN A 99 8.77 10.10 4.34
C GLN A 99 8.60 11.56 4.75
N GLY A 100 7.46 12.15 4.44
CA GLY A 100 7.23 13.55 4.75
C GLY A 100 5.79 14.01 4.60
N LYS A 101 5.53 15.23 5.06
CA LYS A 101 4.26 15.93 4.96
C LYS A 101 4.50 17.37 4.52
N GLN A 102 3.51 17.95 3.87
CA GLN A 102 3.49 19.36 3.50
C GLN A 102 2.22 20.00 4.04
N TYR A 103 2.36 21.23 4.51
CA TYR A 103 1.25 22.10 4.88
C TYR A 103 1.43 23.45 4.21
N THR A 104 0.33 23.99 3.68
CA THR A 104 0.27 25.36 3.18
C THR A 104 -0.97 26.00 3.76
N GLY A 105 -0.82 27.14 4.41
CA GLY A 105 -1.94 27.82 5.05
C GLY A 105 -1.52 28.84 6.10
N ASP A 106 -2.46 29.21 6.94
CA ASP A 106 -2.27 30.26 7.94
C ASP A 106 -1.92 29.67 9.31
N LEU A 107 -0.83 30.14 9.90
CA LEU A 107 -0.46 29.80 11.28
C LEU A 107 -1.05 30.81 12.28
N THR A 108 -1.09 32.09 11.92
CA THR A 108 -1.65 33.15 12.77
C THR A 108 -2.39 34.21 11.97
N PHE A 109 -3.31 34.90 12.64
CA PHE A 109 -4.10 36.00 12.10
C PHE A 109 -3.72 37.32 12.76
N GLY A 110 -4.33 37.70 13.89
CA GLY A 110 -4.13 39.02 14.50
C GLY A 110 -3.08 39.09 15.61
N GLU A 111 -2.72 37.95 16.22
CA GLU A 111 -1.91 37.92 17.44
C GLU A 111 -0.69 37.00 17.29
N ALA A 112 0.38 37.34 18.03
CA ALA A 112 1.54 36.47 18.19
C ALA A 112 1.19 35.36 19.18
N VAL A 113 1.37 34.11 18.77
CA VAL A 113 0.99 32.93 19.55
C VAL A 113 1.99 31.79 19.36
N TRP A 114 1.96 30.85 20.30
CA TRP A 114 2.52 29.52 20.14
C TRP A 114 1.59 28.69 19.26
N VAL A 115 2.13 28.02 18.25
CA VAL A 115 1.39 27.15 17.33
C VAL A 115 1.97 25.75 17.39
N LYS A 116 1.13 24.74 17.63
CA LYS A 116 1.47 23.33 17.44
C LYS A 116 1.50 23.06 15.94
N ILE A 117 2.68 22.78 15.40
CA ILE A 117 2.87 22.62 13.96
C ILE A 117 3.08 21.18 13.52
N ALA A 118 3.57 20.30 14.40
CA ALA A 118 3.79 18.90 14.05
C ALA A 118 3.59 17.96 15.23
N GLU A 119 3.16 16.74 14.90
CA GLU A 119 3.22 15.56 15.77
C GLU A 119 4.21 14.59 15.17
N VAL A 120 5.19 14.15 15.95
CA VAL A 120 6.24 13.24 15.47
C VAL A 120 6.42 12.08 16.43
N THR A 121 6.67 10.89 15.88
CA THR A 121 7.18 9.74 16.63
C THR A 121 8.63 9.53 16.25
N MET A 122 9.56 9.50 17.21
CA MET A 122 11.00 9.51 16.94
C MET A 122 11.76 8.44 17.74
N HIS A 123 11.80 7.21 17.22
CA HIS A 123 12.62 6.14 17.82
C HIS A 123 14.11 6.33 17.50
N VAL A 124 14.99 5.93 18.42
CA VAL A 124 16.45 6.08 18.25
C VAL A 124 17.02 5.03 17.27
N PRO A 125 17.91 5.41 16.33
CA PRO A 125 18.28 6.77 15.94
C PRO A 125 17.39 7.30 14.81
N SER A 126 16.92 8.53 14.94
CA SER A 126 16.19 9.20 13.86
C SER A 126 16.34 10.72 13.88
N THR A 127 16.00 11.33 12.75
CA THR A 127 16.01 12.78 12.53
C THR A 127 14.73 13.19 11.82
N VAL A 128 14.14 14.30 12.26
CA VAL A 128 13.07 15.01 11.55
C VAL A 128 13.56 16.41 11.21
N HIS A 129 13.29 16.83 9.98
CA HIS A 129 13.55 18.18 9.50
C HIS A 129 12.22 18.84 9.12
N ILE A 130 11.93 20.02 9.66
CA ILE A 130 10.75 20.82 9.28
C ILE A 130 11.26 22.16 8.74
N HIS A 131 10.95 22.44 7.48
CA HIS A 131 11.27 23.71 6.84
C HIS A 131 10.02 24.58 6.78
N LEU A 132 10.08 25.75 7.41
CA LEU A 132 9.07 26.79 7.33
C LEU A 132 9.55 27.88 6.36
N VAL A 133 8.68 28.26 5.42
CA VAL A 133 8.89 29.37 4.49
C VAL A 133 7.70 30.32 4.58
N GLY A 134 7.98 31.62 4.74
CA GLY A 134 6.99 32.65 5.01
C GLY A 134 7.12 33.19 6.44
N GLY A 135 6.95 34.49 6.63
CA GLY A 135 7.13 35.14 7.94
C GLY A 135 5.84 35.73 8.50
N SER A 136 6.00 36.66 9.45
CA SER A 136 4.91 37.39 10.10
C SER A 136 4.63 38.69 9.32
N GLY A 137 3.47 38.76 8.67
CA GLY A 137 3.03 39.89 7.84
C GLY A 137 3.38 39.77 6.36
N TYR A 138 2.86 40.71 5.56
CA TYR A 138 2.89 40.69 4.08
C TYR A 138 2.94 42.10 3.45
N ASN A 139 3.60 43.03 4.14
CA ASN A 139 3.79 44.42 3.73
C ASN A 139 4.94 44.55 2.71
N VAL A 140 4.66 45.22 1.60
CA VAL A 140 5.68 45.56 0.58
C VAL A 140 6.79 46.42 1.19
N GLY A 141 8.04 46.07 0.90
CA GLY A 141 9.23 46.79 1.38
C GLY A 141 9.72 46.36 2.76
N VAL A 142 8.99 45.48 3.47
CA VAL A 142 9.42 44.91 4.75
C VAL A 142 10.04 43.54 4.51
N PHE A 143 11.29 43.52 4.04
CA PHE A 143 11.97 42.29 3.61
C PHE A 143 12.14 41.23 4.72
N GLY A 144 12.13 41.63 6.00
CA GLY A 144 12.15 40.69 7.13
C GLY A 144 10.92 39.77 7.21
N GLN A 145 9.83 40.10 6.53
CA GLN A 145 8.63 39.26 6.45
C GLN A 145 8.82 38.07 5.50
N CYS A 146 9.80 38.14 4.60
CA CYS A 146 10.29 36.99 3.84
C CYS A 146 11.26 36.19 4.72
N SER A 147 10.70 35.39 5.64
CA SER A 147 11.49 34.57 6.57
C SER A 147 11.51 33.09 6.18
N MET A 148 12.53 32.37 6.63
CA MET A 148 12.63 30.93 6.60
C MET A 148 13.17 30.41 7.93
N ALA A 149 12.67 29.26 8.37
CA ALA A 149 13.20 28.55 9.53
C ALA A 149 13.34 27.05 9.27
N ASN A 150 14.50 26.49 9.63
CA ASN A 150 14.76 25.06 9.58
C ASN A 150 14.81 24.50 10.99
N ILE A 151 13.84 23.65 11.32
CA ILE A 151 13.77 22.96 12.60
C ILE A 151 14.35 21.57 12.40
N VAL A 152 15.37 21.24 13.18
CA VAL A 152 16.02 19.93 13.21
C VAL A 152 15.74 19.29 14.55
N LEU A 153 15.08 18.14 14.50
CA LEU A 153 14.86 17.27 15.64
C LEU A 153 15.77 16.07 15.50
N ARG A 154 16.52 15.74 16.55
CA ARG A 154 17.42 14.58 16.54
C ARG A 154 17.28 13.82 17.85
N THR A 155 17.06 12.53 17.78
CA THR A 155 17.00 11.70 19.00
C THR A 155 18.33 11.70 19.76
N GLY A 156 18.23 11.65 21.09
CA GLY A 156 19.33 11.22 21.96
C GLY A 156 19.66 9.74 21.75
N ASN A 157 20.63 9.24 22.52
CA ASN A 157 21.10 7.84 22.49
C ASN A 157 20.51 6.99 23.62
N ASN A 158 19.31 7.34 24.12
CA ASN A 158 18.68 6.80 25.33
C ASN A 158 19.40 7.11 26.66
N TYR A 159 20.54 7.81 26.61
CA TYR A 159 21.32 8.23 27.78
C TYR A 159 21.92 9.64 27.57
N PRO A 160 21.09 10.69 27.55
CA PRO A 160 19.68 10.72 27.94
C PRO A 160 18.69 10.31 26.82
N HIS A 161 17.55 9.74 27.23
CA HIS A 161 16.39 9.55 26.35
C HIS A 161 15.71 10.91 26.10
N GLY A 162 15.20 11.10 24.89
CA GLY A 162 14.64 12.38 24.46
C GLY A 162 15.07 12.78 23.05
N ILE A 163 14.75 14.00 22.70
CA ILE A 163 15.17 14.64 21.46
C ILE A 163 15.89 15.95 21.76
N ASN A 164 16.86 16.28 20.91
CA ASN A 164 17.35 17.64 20.76
C ASN A 164 16.49 18.33 19.70
N ALA A 165 16.09 19.57 19.98
CA ALA A 165 15.31 20.39 19.08
C ALA A 165 16.03 21.72 18.83
N VAL A 166 16.38 21.99 17.57
CA VAL A 166 17.12 23.18 17.18
C VAL A 166 16.42 23.85 16.00
N MET A 167 16.25 25.16 16.05
CA MET A 167 15.72 25.97 14.96
C MET A 167 16.80 26.92 14.43
N TYR A 168 16.98 26.94 13.11
CA TYR A 168 17.82 27.90 12.40
C TYR A 168 16.93 28.86 11.62
N THR A 169 16.89 30.13 12.00
CA THR A 169 16.04 31.14 11.36
C THR A 169 16.86 32.14 10.54
N THR A 170 16.29 32.66 9.46
CA THR A 170 16.95 33.68 8.63
C THR A 170 16.84 35.09 9.20
N ASN A 171 15.84 35.33 10.04
CA ASN A 171 15.66 36.60 10.74
C ASN A 171 14.88 36.38 12.05
N ILE A 172 14.75 37.44 12.84
CA ILE A 172 14.05 37.40 14.13
C ILE A 172 12.55 37.68 14.02
N SER A 173 12.00 37.84 12.82
CA SER A 173 10.64 38.30 12.62
C SER A 173 9.60 37.18 12.68
N ALA A 174 9.95 35.92 12.35
CA ALA A 174 9.10 34.74 12.55
C ALA A 174 9.73 33.45 11.99
N PRO A 175 9.58 32.28 12.64
CA PRO A 175 9.29 32.05 14.06
C PRO A 175 10.44 32.49 15.00
N THR A 176 10.11 32.85 16.24
CA THR A 176 11.07 33.37 17.23
C THR A 176 11.57 32.32 18.22
N ASP A 177 10.72 31.35 18.55
CA ASP A 177 11.04 30.31 19.52
C ASP A 177 10.57 28.93 19.05
N LEU A 178 11.22 27.90 19.57
CA LEU A 178 10.92 26.49 19.37
C LEU A 178 10.72 25.82 20.73
N ALA A 179 9.74 24.95 20.83
CA ALA A 179 9.56 24.09 21.98
C ALA A 179 9.00 22.72 21.59
N THR A 180 9.23 21.72 22.43
CA THR A 180 8.72 20.36 22.24
C THR A 180 8.03 19.88 23.50
N VAL A 181 6.93 19.14 23.37
CA VAL A 181 6.27 18.45 24.49
C VAL A 181 6.34 16.95 24.21
N ASN A 182 6.92 16.18 25.12
CA ASN A 182 6.83 14.72 25.04
C ASN A 182 5.44 14.28 25.54
N THR A 183 4.62 13.73 24.65
CA THR A 183 3.24 13.34 24.99
C THR A 183 3.17 11.93 25.55
N SER A 184 4.01 11.03 25.06
CA SER A 184 4.18 9.67 25.58
C SER A 184 5.33 8.95 24.87
N GLY A 185 6.16 8.20 25.58
CA GLY A 185 7.22 7.39 24.96
C GLY A 185 8.10 8.21 23.99
N ASP A 186 8.12 7.81 22.73
CA ASP A 186 8.88 8.48 21.64
C ASP A 186 8.03 9.49 20.84
N ASN A 187 6.86 9.88 21.34
CA ASN A 187 5.96 10.85 20.70
C ASN A 187 6.21 12.26 21.22
N TYR A 188 6.31 13.22 20.29
CA TYR A 188 6.57 14.61 20.58
C TYR A 188 5.67 15.54 19.76
N ASP A 189 5.13 16.54 20.44
CA ASP A 189 4.48 17.67 19.82
C ASP A 189 5.50 18.80 19.63
N ILE A 190 5.48 19.42 18.46
CA ILE A 190 6.42 20.47 18.08
C ILE A 190 5.67 21.79 17.97
N TYR A 191 6.16 22.78 18.72
CA TYR A 191 5.57 24.10 18.79
C TYR A 191 6.57 25.17 18.39
N ILE A 192 6.07 26.20 17.71
CA ILE A 192 6.82 27.42 17.43
C ILE A 192 6.08 28.63 18.00
N ALA A 193 6.83 29.62 18.50
CA ALA A 193 6.28 30.95 18.70
C ALA A 193 6.42 31.72 17.40
N ILE A 194 5.33 32.31 16.92
CA ILE A 194 5.31 33.05 15.68
C ILE A 194 4.47 34.31 15.82
N GLY A 195 4.92 35.39 15.16
CA GLY A 195 4.26 36.68 15.18
C GLY A 195 2.88 36.66 14.50
N PRO A 196 2.13 37.77 14.58
CA PRO A 196 0.81 37.88 13.95
C PRO A 196 0.92 37.83 12.42
N TYR A 197 -0.18 37.57 11.73
CA TYR A 197 -0.28 37.57 10.27
C TYR A 197 0.71 36.63 9.57
N ALA A 198 1.05 35.50 10.19
CA ALA A 198 1.81 34.43 9.55
C ALA A 198 0.86 33.60 8.66
N GLN A 199 0.50 34.20 7.53
CA GLN A 199 -0.51 33.70 6.60
C GLN A 199 0.12 33.23 5.29
N GLY A 200 -0.47 32.21 4.67
CA GLY A 200 0.03 31.63 3.43
C GLY A 200 1.45 31.05 3.55
N VAL A 201 1.83 30.58 4.73
CA VAL A 201 3.14 29.96 4.95
C VAL A 201 3.18 28.54 4.42
N ILE A 202 4.38 28.04 4.18
CA ILE A 202 4.63 26.66 3.74
C ILE A 202 5.45 25.95 4.81
N LEU A 203 5.01 24.77 5.21
CA LEU A 203 5.78 23.82 6.02
C LEU A 203 6.06 22.57 5.19
N ASN A 204 7.31 22.11 5.19
CA ASN A 204 7.70 20.83 4.65
C ASN A 204 8.44 20.04 5.72
N ALA A 205 7.91 18.88 6.09
CA ALA A 205 8.52 18.00 7.06
C ALA A 205 9.02 16.71 6.41
N PHE A 206 10.24 16.31 6.73
CA PHE A 206 10.83 15.05 6.29
C PHE A 206 11.38 14.28 7.49
N ALA A 207 11.22 12.96 7.46
CA ALA A 207 11.73 12.05 8.48
C ALA A 207 12.73 11.06 7.90
N SER A 208 13.63 10.58 8.76
CA SER A 208 14.64 9.57 8.43
C SER A 208 14.75 8.53 9.54
N GLY A 209 15.26 7.35 9.19
CA GLY A 209 15.36 6.23 10.13
C GLY A 209 13.96 5.80 10.59
N SER A 210 13.80 5.62 11.91
CA SER A 210 12.55 5.16 12.52
C SER A 210 11.62 6.30 12.97
N ALA A 211 11.81 7.51 12.43
CA ALA A 211 10.91 8.63 12.70
C ALA A 211 9.72 8.66 11.73
N VAL A 212 8.59 9.13 12.23
CA VAL A 212 7.36 9.36 11.47
C VAL A 212 6.84 10.75 11.78
N VAL A 213 6.45 11.50 10.74
CA VAL A 213 5.68 12.74 10.89
C VAL A 213 4.20 12.36 10.86
N ASN A 214 3.58 12.28 12.04
CA ASN A 214 2.18 11.85 12.19
C ASN A 214 1.22 12.91 11.69
N ASP A 215 1.51 14.18 11.96
CA ASP A 215 0.77 15.32 11.42
C ASP A 215 1.69 16.54 11.21
N LEU A 216 1.34 17.39 10.25
CA LEU A 216 1.95 18.67 9.96
C LEU A 216 0.82 19.63 9.56
N SER A 217 0.38 20.46 10.50
CA SER A 217 -0.72 21.40 10.30
C SER A 217 -0.77 22.41 11.44
N ASN A 218 -1.62 23.44 11.32
CA ASN A 218 -1.95 24.33 12.44
C ASN A 218 -2.96 23.64 13.38
N MET A 219 -2.46 22.84 14.33
CA MET A 219 -3.33 21.99 15.16
C MET A 219 -3.91 22.70 16.39
N ALA A 220 -3.12 23.57 17.00
CA ALA A 220 -3.51 24.27 18.22
C ALA A 220 -2.70 25.56 18.39
N THR A 221 -3.33 26.59 18.96
CA THR A 221 -2.68 27.86 19.25
C THR A 221 -2.81 28.23 20.73
N SER A 222 -1.80 28.88 21.30
CA SER A 222 -1.80 29.34 22.70
C SER A 222 -1.08 30.69 22.83
N PRO A 223 -1.57 31.65 23.63
CA PRO A 223 -0.87 32.90 23.87
C PRO A 223 0.42 32.73 24.69
N THR A 224 0.53 31.65 25.47
CA THR A 224 1.70 31.32 26.29
C THR A 224 2.36 30.04 25.82
N SER A 225 3.63 29.84 26.25
CA SER A 225 4.33 28.57 26.02
C SER A 225 3.46 27.40 26.51
N PRO A 226 3.40 26.28 25.77
CA PRO A 226 2.63 25.11 26.20
C PRO A 226 3.12 24.57 27.54
N ASP A 227 2.21 23.97 28.30
CA ASP A 227 2.56 23.29 29.55
C ASP A 227 3.51 22.12 29.28
N PHE A 228 4.45 21.89 30.21
CA PHE A 228 5.48 20.84 30.13
C PHE A 228 6.43 20.96 28.92
N ALA A 229 6.42 22.08 28.21
CA ALA A 229 7.26 22.28 27.06
C ALA A 229 8.75 22.40 27.43
N VAL A 230 9.58 21.66 26.72
CA VAL A 230 11.04 21.81 26.75
C VAL A 230 11.44 22.77 25.63
N LYS A 231 12.11 23.87 25.99
CA LYS A 231 12.58 24.87 25.02
C LYS A 231 13.70 24.30 24.15
N GLY A 232 13.56 24.47 22.84
CA GLY A 232 14.61 24.20 21.87
C GLY A 232 15.68 25.29 21.89
N LYS A 233 16.75 25.07 21.11
CA LYS A 233 17.74 26.12 20.81
C LYS A 233 17.36 26.83 19.51
N VAL A 234 17.55 28.15 19.48
CA VAL A 234 17.33 28.96 18.27
C VAL A 234 18.63 29.63 17.89
N TYR A 235 19.02 29.47 16.64
CA TYR A 235 20.15 30.14 16.03
C TYR A 235 19.66 30.97 14.86
N ALA A 236 20.22 32.16 14.68
CA ALA A 236 19.98 32.97 13.50
C ALA A 236 21.16 32.83 12.53
N TYR A 237 20.86 32.70 11.24
CA TYR A 237 21.89 32.87 10.21
C TYR A 237 22.37 34.32 10.20
N SER A 238 23.68 34.51 10.06
CA SER A 238 24.25 35.83 9.79
C SER A 238 24.40 35.98 8.29
N PHE A 239 23.63 36.90 7.71
CA PHE A 239 23.73 37.24 6.29
C PHE A 239 24.33 38.64 6.14
N THR A 240 25.12 38.81 5.09
CA THR A 240 25.68 40.11 4.71
C THR A 240 25.00 40.55 3.42
N ASP A 241 24.58 41.81 3.37
CA ASP A 241 24.04 42.38 2.15
C ASP A 241 25.14 42.42 1.09
N VAL A 242 24.82 41.92 -0.10
CA VAL A 242 25.65 41.95 -1.29
C VAL A 242 24.88 42.74 -2.34
N THR A 243 24.58 44.00 -2.03
CA THR A 243 24.10 44.92 -3.06
C THR A 243 25.24 45.08 -4.07
N PRO A 244 25.07 44.70 -5.34
CA PRO A 244 26.11 44.93 -6.34
C PRO A 244 26.39 46.43 -6.41
N ALA A 245 27.67 46.81 -6.41
CA ALA A 245 28.03 48.19 -6.70
C ALA A 245 27.41 48.60 -8.06
N PRO A 246 26.89 49.83 -8.18
CA PRO A 246 26.19 50.29 -9.39
C PRO A 246 27.07 50.24 -10.65
#